data_AF-A0A943WW42-F1
#
_entry.id   AF-A0A943WW42-F1
#
_cell.length_a   1.000
_cell.length_b   1.000
_cell.length_c   1.000
_cell.angle_alpha   90.00
_cell.angle_beta   90.00
_cell.angle_gamma   90.00
#
_symmetry.space_group_name_H-M   'P 1'
#
loop_
_entity.id
_entity.type
_entity.pdbx_description
1 polymer ?
#
loop_
_entity_poly.entity_id
_entity_poly.type
_entity_poly.pdbx_seq_one_letter_code
_entity_poly.pdbx_strand_id
1 'polypeptide(L)'
;MFDFLYRGPKGRNDIIKTTVEEEGEKYLESIYMLKNSFYVSFFEECINSTTADAYEYFAELRVNGNIFGENVYAMTKEKGRRFIKLMAIHHSIKILRCRQCALNVTKTREMLFNAFNMCEPEQKMFDLLYACAVMYSGNFAEMFASAVMRYVFGKDKYGRHTIAFIENFCYNSYETMFNSFTKYMSLEQRLQGAC
;
A
#
# COMPACT_ATOMS: atom_id res chain seq x y z
N MET A 1 -14.56 -32.38 11.99
CA MET A 1 -13.70 -32.82 10.87
C MET A 1 -14.53 -32.90 9.58
N PHE A 2 -15.12 -31.79 9.12
CA PHE A 2 -15.87 -31.73 7.85
C PHE A 2 -15.80 -30.34 7.15
N ASP A 3 -14.99 -29.40 7.66
CA ASP A 3 -14.87 -28.03 7.10
C ASP A 3 -14.23 -27.96 5.71
N PHE A 4 -13.61 -29.05 5.24
CA PHE A 4 -13.00 -29.10 3.93
C PHE A 4 -14.01 -29.37 2.80
N LEU A 5 -15.15 -30.01 3.11
CA LEU A 5 -16.13 -30.44 2.11
C LEU A 5 -17.12 -29.34 1.69
N TYR A 6 -17.17 -28.22 2.43
CA TYR A 6 -18.07 -27.08 2.16
C TYR A 6 -17.36 -25.83 1.62
N ARG A 7 -16.04 -25.85 1.46
CA ARG A 7 -15.32 -24.74 0.81
C ARG A 7 -15.37 -24.95 -0.70
N GLY A 8 -16.45 -24.46 -1.32
CA GLY A 8 -16.45 -24.21 -2.76
C GLY A 8 -15.21 -23.40 -3.17
N PRO A 9 -14.78 -23.47 -4.44
CA PRO A 9 -13.61 -22.70 -4.89
C PRO A 9 -13.86 -21.21 -4.58
N LYS A 10 -13.06 -20.63 -3.67
CA LYS A 10 -13.15 -19.22 -3.35
C LYS A 10 -12.89 -18.42 -4.62
N GLY A 11 -13.83 -17.56 -4.99
CA GLY A 11 -13.63 -16.61 -6.09
C GLY A 11 -12.45 -15.68 -5.76
N ARG A 12 -11.83 -15.09 -6.78
CA ARG A 12 -10.72 -14.13 -6.56
C ARG A 12 -11.15 -12.97 -5.65
N ASN A 13 -12.38 -12.49 -5.81
CA ASN A 13 -12.98 -11.47 -4.95
C ASN A 13 -13.07 -11.94 -3.49
N ASP A 14 -13.49 -13.18 -3.23
CA ASP A 14 -13.56 -13.72 -1.86
C ASP A 14 -12.17 -13.82 -1.21
N ILE A 15 -11.15 -14.11 -2.02
CA ILE A 15 -9.76 -14.13 -1.55
C ILE A 15 -9.32 -12.72 -1.17
N ILE A 16 -9.55 -11.72 -2.02
CA ILE A 16 -9.18 -10.33 -1.72
C ILE A 16 -9.95 -9.79 -0.52
N LYS A 17 -11.26 -10.06 -0.44
CA LYS A 17 -12.06 -9.74 0.74
C LYS A 17 -11.43 -10.27 2.03
N THR A 18 -11.13 -11.57 2.06
CA THR A 18 -10.66 -12.23 3.30
C THR A 18 -9.17 -12.01 3.62
N THR A 19 -8.38 -11.52 2.66
CA THR A 19 -6.92 -11.37 2.84
C THR A 19 -6.45 -9.93 2.86
N VAL A 20 -7.10 -9.04 2.12
CA VAL A 20 -6.76 -7.62 2.02
C VAL A 20 -7.80 -6.77 2.75
N GLU A 21 -9.05 -6.76 2.32
CA GLU A 21 -10.10 -5.86 2.89
C GLU A 21 -10.26 -6.06 4.40
N GLU A 22 -10.56 -7.29 4.86
CA GLU A 22 -10.72 -7.60 6.30
C GLU A 22 -9.45 -7.30 7.12
N GLU A 23 -8.27 -7.38 6.52
CA GLU A 23 -7.02 -7.07 7.22
C GLU A 23 -6.73 -5.56 7.21
N GLY A 24 -7.20 -4.83 6.19
CA GLY A 24 -7.13 -3.37 6.09
C GLY A 24 -8.05 -2.69 7.10
N GLU A 25 -9.27 -3.21 7.28
CA GLU A 25 -10.24 -2.73 8.27
C GLU A 25 -9.66 -2.70 9.69
N LYS A 26 -8.80 -3.66 10.03
CA LYS A 26 -8.13 -3.70 11.34
C LYS A 26 -7.21 -2.52 11.59
N TYR A 27 -6.64 -1.94 10.54
CA TYR A 27 -5.82 -0.73 10.66
C TYR A 27 -6.66 0.55 10.77
N LEU A 28 -7.92 0.53 10.34
CA LEU A 28 -8.80 1.69 10.50
C LEU A 28 -9.01 2.04 11.97
N GLU A 29 -9.11 1.02 12.85
CA GLU A 29 -9.21 1.23 14.30
C GLU A 29 -8.02 2.05 14.85
N SER A 30 -6.78 1.68 14.49
CA SER A 30 -5.59 2.42 14.92
C SER A 30 -5.44 3.77 14.23
N ILE A 31 -5.87 3.89 12.96
CA ILE A 31 -5.89 5.15 12.21
C ILE A 31 -6.82 6.17 12.87
N TYR A 32 -8.04 5.77 13.27
CA TYR A 32 -9.01 6.67 13.89
C TYR A 32 -8.62 7.09 15.32
N MET A 33 -7.66 6.40 15.94
CA MET A 33 -7.09 6.81 17.23
C MET A 33 -5.98 7.87 17.09
N LEU A 34 -5.56 8.20 15.86
CA LEU A 34 -4.63 9.30 15.64
C LEU A 34 -5.30 10.64 15.93
N LYS A 35 -4.57 11.52 16.64
CA LYS A 35 -5.07 12.86 16.97
C LYS A 35 -5.07 13.84 15.79
N ASN A 36 -4.24 13.58 14.79
CA ASN A 36 -3.98 14.50 13.70
C ASN A 36 -4.86 14.15 12.49
N SER A 37 -5.81 15.03 12.19
CA SER A 37 -6.86 14.80 11.18
C SER A 37 -6.32 14.61 9.76
N PHE A 38 -5.17 15.22 9.45
CA PHE A 38 -4.49 14.98 8.18
C PHE A 38 -4.11 13.50 8.06
N TYR A 39 -3.38 12.95 9.03
CA TYR A 39 -2.93 11.56 8.98
C TYR A 39 -4.10 10.56 9.08
N VAL A 40 -5.14 10.89 9.84
CA VAL A 40 -6.38 10.10 9.86
C VAL A 40 -6.93 9.95 8.45
N SER A 41 -7.25 11.08 7.81
CA SER A 41 -7.87 11.06 6.47
C SER A 41 -6.93 10.51 5.39
N PHE A 42 -5.64 10.77 5.48
CA PHE A 42 -4.66 10.29 4.51
C PHE A 42 -4.50 8.76 4.59
N PHE A 43 -4.36 8.20 5.78
CA PHE A 43 -4.20 6.76 5.93
C PHE A 43 -5.48 5.97 5.72
N GLU A 44 -6.64 6.54 6.07
CA GLU A 44 -7.94 5.97 5.69
C GLU A 44 -8.05 5.86 4.16
N GLU A 45 -7.72 6.92 3.43
CA GLU A 45 -7.75 6.89 1.96
C GLU A 45 -6.71 5.93 1.38
N CYS A 46 -5.54 5.78 2.01
CA CYS A 46 -4.57 4.75 1.64
C CYS A 46 -5.15 3.33 1.76
N ILE A 47 -5.89 3.02 2.83
CA ILE A 47 -6.56 1.71 3.00
C ILE A 47 -7.63 1.51 1.92
N ASN A 48 -8.50 2.51 1.72
CA ASN A 48 -9.62 2.42 0.77
C ASN A 48 -9.11 2.22 -0.67
N SER A 49 -8.15 3.04 -1.09
CA SER A 49 -7.54 2.95 -2.42
C SER A 49 -6.76 1.64 -2.61
N THR A 50 -5.95 1.21 -1.63
CA THR A 50 -5.21 -0.06 -1.72
C THR A 50 -6.13 -1.27 -1.79
N THR A 51 -7.29 -1.20 -1.13
CA THR A 51 -8.30 -2.27 -1.19
C THR A 51 -8.96 -2.31 -2.56
N ALA A 52 -9.33 -1.15 -3.12
CA ALA A 52 -9.85 -1.05 -4.48
C ALA A 52 -8.84 -1.56 -5.53
N ASP A 53 -7.57 -1.14 -5.40
CA ASP A 53 -6.44 -1.62 -6.20
C ASP A 53 -6.32 -3.15 -6.12
N ALA A 54 -6.52 -3.74 -4.94
CA ALA A 54 -6.44 -5.18 -4.79
C ALA A 54 -7.55 -5.90 -5.58
N TYR A 55 -8.79 -5.40 -5.54
CA TYR A 55 -9.88 -5.96 -6.34
C TYR A 55 -9.60 -5.84 -7.84
N GLU A 56 -9.18 -4.66 -8.30
CA GLU A 56 -8.87 -4.43 -9.71
C GLU A 56 -7.71 -5.31 -10.17
N TYR A 57 -6.55 -5.22 -9.53
CA TYR A 57 -5.32 -5.84 -10.04
C TYR A 57 -5.20 -7.32 -9.71
N PHE A 58 -5.72 -7.82 -8.59
CA PHE A 58 -5.65 -9.26 -8.29
C PHE A 58 -6.85 -10.02 -8.87
N ALA A 59 -8.05 -9.44 -8.81
CA ALA A 59 -9.27 -10.17 -9.11
C ALA A 59 -9.77 -9.94 -10.53
N GLU A 60 -9.74 -8.72 -11.05
CA GLU A 60 -10.43 -8.35 -12.29
C GLU A 60 -9.50 -8.25 -13.50
N LEU A 61 -8.38 -7.55 -13.40
CA LEU A 61 -7.50 -7.22 -14.52
C LEU A 61 -6.90 -8.48 -15.15
N ARG A 62 -7.20 -8.70 -16.44
CA ARG A 62 -6.71 -9.83 -17.25
C ARG A 62 -5.72 -9.34 -18.30
N VAL A 63 -4.50 -9.05 -17.87
CA VAL A 63 -3.39 -8.71 -18.77
C VAL A 63 -2.20 -9.64 -18.52
N ASN A 64 -1.47 -9.97 -19.58
CA ASN A 64 -0.28 -10.82 -19.49
C ASN A 64 0.80 -10.13 -18.63
N GLY A 65 1.40 -10.87 -17.71
CA GLY A 65 2.40 -10.34 -16.79
C GLY A 65 1.83 -9.60 -15.57
N ASN A 66 0.50 -9.63 -15.37
CA ASN A 66 -0.11 -9.18 -14.13
C ASN A 66 0.25 -10.12 -12.98
N ILE A 67 1.33 -9.79 -12.29
CA ILE A 67 1.86 -10.59 -11.20
C ILE A 67 0.88 -10.71 -10.02
N PHE A 68 0.06 -9.70 -9.78
CA PHE A 68 -0.94 -9.74 -8.71
C PHE A 68 -2.01 -10.78 -9.02
N GLY A 69 -2.59 -10.72 -10.23
CA GLY A 69 -3.58 -11.67 -10.71
C GLY A 69 -3.04 -13.10 -10.87
N GLU A 70 -1.76 -13.27 -11.17
CA GLU A 70 -1.09 -14.58 -11.21
C GLU A 70 -0.91 -15.21 -9.82
N ASN A 71 -0.83 -14.39 -8.76
CA ASN A 71 -0.54 -14.85 -7.40
C ASN A 71 -1.73 -14.73 -6.44
N VAL A 72 -2.93 -14.37 -6.94
CA VAL A 72 -4.14 -14.19 -6.12
C VAL A 72 -4.48 -15.43 -5.29
N TYR A 73 -4.40 -16.64 -5.85
CA TYR A 73 -4.70 -17.87 -5.12
C TYR A 73 -3.66 -18.25 -4.05
N ALA A 74 -2.49 -17.60 -4.08
CA ALA A 74 -1.45 -17.77 -3.07
C ALA A 74 -1.53 -16.68 -1.97
N MET A 75 -2.54 -15.81 -2.01
CA MET A 75 -2.74 -14.78 -1.00
C MET A 75 -3.16 -15.40 0.33
N THR A 76 -2.53 -14.90 1.39
CA THR A 76 -2.87 -15.20 2.78
C THR A 76 -3.14 -13.89 3.50
N LYS A 77 -3.78 -13.94 4.68
CA LYS A 77 -3.96 -12.75 5.53
C LYS A 77 -2.63 -12.03 5.80
N GLU A 78 -1.55 -12.79 5.97
CA GLU A 78 -0.21 -12.21 6.12
C GLU A 78 0.24 -11.45 4.87
N LYS A 79 0.09 -12.03 3.67
CA LYS A 79 0.48 -11.34 2.43
C LYS A 79 -0.36 -10.10 2.17
N GLY A 80 -1.65 -10.13 2.49
CA GLY A 80 -2.51 -8.96 2.37
C GLY A 80 -2.13 -7.85 3.34
N ARG A 81 -1.84 -8.17 4.62
CA ARG A 81 -1.26 -7.19 5.57
C ARG A 81 0.03 -6.57 5.03
N ARG A 82 0.94 -7.40 4.52
CA ARG A 82 2.21 -6.92 3.92
C ARG A 82 1.97 -5.99 2.75
N PHE A 83 1.03 -6.33 1.87
CA PHE A 83 0.66 -5.49 0.74
C PHE A 83 0.14 -4.12 1.20
N ILE A 84 -0.81 -4.10 2.15
CA ILE A 84 -1.35 -2.86 2.72
C ILE A 84 -0.26 -1.98 3.33
N LYS A 85 0.57 -2.56 4.21
CA LYS A 85 1.68 -1.84 4.85
C LYS A 85 2.66 -1.26 3.82
N LEU A 86 2.98 -2.05 2.80
CA LEU A 86 3.92 -1.65 1.78
C LEU A 86 3.36 -0.50 0.92
N MET A 87 2.07 -0.53 0.59
CA MET A 87 1.40 0.58 -0.11
C MET A 87 1.30 1.84 0.76
N ALA A 88 1.02 1.70 2.05
CA ALA A 88 1.06 2.82 2.99
C ALA A 88 2.46 3.47 3.05
N ILE A 89 3.53 2.67 3.03
CA ILE A 89 4.91 3.16 2.91
C ILE A 89 5.11 3.91 1.59
N HIS A 90 4.68 3.34 0.46
CA HIS A 90 4.81 3.96 -0.85
C HIS A 90 4.16 5.35 -0.90
N HIS A 91 2.88 5.40 -0.54
CA HIS A 91 2.09 6.61 -0.61
C HIS A 91 2.61 7.67 0.36
N SER A 92 3.05 7.27 1.56
CA SER A 92 3.68 8.17 2.54
C SER A 92 4.99 8.78 2.00
N ILE A 93 5.84 7.97 1.36
CA ILE A 93 7.06 8.48 0.72
C ILE A 93 6.70 9.43 -0.41
N LYS A 94 5.73 9.07 -1.26
CA LYS A 94 5.30 9.91 -2.38
C LYS A 94 4.79 11.28 -1.93
N ILE A 95 3.95 11.34 -0.88
CA ILE A 95 3.46 12.62 -0.36
C ILE A 95 4.58 13.43 0.32
N LEU A 96 5.52 12.79 1.03
CA LEU A 96 6.70 13.44 1.59
C LEU A 96 7.63 14.02 0.51
N ARG A 97 7.63 13.44 -0.69
CA ARG A 97 8.40 13.93 -1.84
C ARG A 97 7.60 14.89 -2.73
N CYS A 98 6.33 15.14 -2.41
CA CYS A 98 5.53 16.12 -3.13
C CYS A 98 6.03 17.53 -2.80
N ARG A 99 6.43 18.28 -3.83
CA ARG A 99 7.00 19.64 -3.68
C ARG A 99 6.01 20.64 -3.06
N GLN A 100 4.72 20.37 -3.15
CA GLN A 100 3.65 21.21 -2.61
C GLN A 100 3.29 20.83 -1.16
N CYS A 101 3.96 19.83 -0.59
CA CYS A 101 3.65 19.27 0.72
C CYS A 101 4.86 19.39 1.65
N ALA A 102 4.77 20.24 2.68
CA ALA A 102 5.82 20.41 3.67
C ALA A 102 5.58 19.53 4.92
N LEU A 103 5.35 18.23 4.73
CA LEU A 103 5.19 17.30 5.85
C LEU A 103 6.52 17.02 6.54
N ASN A 104 6.49 16.97 7.86
CA ASN A 104 7.65 16.58 8.65
C ASN A 104 7.86 15.06 8.56
N VAL A 105 9.00 14.65 8.02
CA VAL A 105 9.37 13.24 7.83
C VAL A 105 9.29 12.45 9.13
N THR A 106 9.85 12.97 10.22
CA THR A 106 9.86 12.30 11.53
C THR A 106 8.44 12.10 12.03
N LYS A 107 7.56 13.10 11.86
CA LYS A 107 6.16 12.98 12.26
C LYS A 107 5.40 11.99 11.39
N THR A 108 5.56 12.05 10.06
CA THR A 108 4.92 11.08 9.15
C THR A 108 5.36 9.67 9.46
N ARG A 109 6.65 9.46 9.73
CA ARG A 109 7.21 8.18 10.16
C ARG A 109 6.55 7.67 11.44
N GLU A 110 6.47 8.50 12.48
CA GLU A 110 5.81 8.16 13.75
C GLU A 110 4.33 7.77 13.54
N MET A 111 3.59 8.57 12.78
CA MET A 111 2.16 8.35 12.54
C MET A 111 1.92 7.09 11.70
N LEU A 112 2.72 6.87 10.64
CA LEU A 112 2.66 5.67 9.80
C LEU A 112 2.94 4.42 10.62
N PHE A 113 3.99 4.45 11.45
CA PHE A 113 4.41 3.28 12.22
C PHE A 113 3.40 2.90 13.28
N ASN A 114 2.78 3.89 13.92
CA ASN A 114 1.71 3.67 14.87
C ASN A 114 0.44 3.14 14.17
N ALA A 115 -0.02 3.84 13.12
CA ALA A 115 -1.25 3.51 12.40
C ALA A 115 -1.26 2.09 11.84
N PHE A 116 -0.14 1.63 11.29
CA PHE A 116 -0.04 0.33 10.63
C PHE A 116 0.67 -0.73 11.48
N ASN A 117 0.96 -0.44 12.76
CA ASN A 117 1.70 -1.32 13.66
C ASN A 117 2.96 -1.91 12.99
N MET A 118 3.85 -1.02 12.55
CA MET A 118 5.05 -1.38 11.80
C MET A 118 6.10 -1.98 12.73
N CYS A 119 6.54 -3.21 12.45
CA CYS A 119 7.62 -3.86 13.18
C CYS A 119 9.00 -3.32 12.75
N GLU A 120 10.05 -3.57 13.55
CA GLU A 120 11.38 -3.00 13.32
C GLU A 120 11.92 -3.24 11.88
N PRO A 121 11.80 -4.44 11.26
CA PRO A 121 12.18 -4.62 9.86
C PRO A 121 11.40 -3.74 8.87
N GLU A 122 10.10 -3.54 9.09
CA GLU A 122 9.25 -2.69 8.23
C GLU A 122 9.60 -1.21 8.39
N GLN A 123 9.95 -0.80 9.62
CA GLN A 123 10.45 0.55 9.88
C GLN A 123 11.77 0.81 9.16
N LYS A 124 12.71 -0.14 9.21
CA LYS A 124 13.97 -0.07 8.46
C LYS A 124 13.73 -0.05 6.95
N MET A 125 12.75 -0.81 6.46
CA MET A 125 12.36 -0.80 5.05
C MET A 125 11.84 0.57 4.62
N PHE A 126 10.99 1.23 5.41
CA PHE A 126 10.58 2.62 5.17
C PHE A 126 11.80 3.55 5.10
N ASP A 127 12.70 3.48 6.09
CA ASP A 127 13.86 4.37 6.18
C ASP A 127 14.78 4.22 4.94
N LEU A 128 15.02 2.99 4.48
CA LEU A 128 15.82 2.70 3.28
C LEU A 128 15.14 3.17 1.99
N LEU A 129 13.84 2.91 1.84
CA LEU A 129 13.06 3.33 0.67
C LEU A 129 12.96 4.85 0.59
N TYR A 130 12.77 5.53 1.73
CA TYR A 130 12.74 6.98 1.79
C TYR A 130 14.12 7.57 1.44
N ALA A 131 15.20 7.02 1.99
CA ALA A 131 16.56 7.42 1.65
C ALA A 131 16.84 7.26 0.15
N CYS A 132 16.38 6.16 -0.47
CA CYS A 132 16.44 5.95 -1.92
C CYS A 132 15.64 7.03 -2.69
N ALA A 133 14.41 7.34 -2.25
CA ALA A 133 13.59 8.38 -2.89
C ALA A 133 14.18 9.79 -2.79
N VAL A 134 15.00 10.07 -1.77
CA VAL A 134 15.68 11.34 -1.59
C VAL A 134 16.98 11.42 -2.39
N MET A 135 17.84 10.40 -2.30
CA MET A 135 19.20 10.42 -2.86
C MET A 135 19.27 9.91 -4.31
N TYR A 136 18.38 8.99 -4.69
CA TYR A 136 18.41 8.26 -5.96
C TYR A 136 17.00 8.19 -6.55
N SER A 137 16.33 9.33 -6.73
CA SER A 137 14.91 9.39 -7.10
C SER A 137 14.56 8.59 -8.37
N GLY A 138 15.50 8.44 -9.32
CA GLY A 138 15.32 7.61 -10.51
C GLY A 138 15.21 6.11 -10.25
N ASN A 139 15.72 5.62 -9.13
CA ASN A 139 15.78 4.20 -8.79
C ASN A 139 14.72 3.78 -7.75
N PHE A 140 13.97 4.74 -7.20
CA PHE A 140 12.97 4.45 -6.16
C PHE A 140 11.88 3.49 -6.67
N ALA A 141 11.38 3.71 -7.88
CA ALA A 141 10.31 2.89 -8.46
C ALA A 141 10.75 1.43 -8.59
N GLU A 142 11.93 1.19 -9.18
CA GLU A 142 12.50 -0.15 -9.33
C GLU A 142 12.77 -0.83 -7.98
N MET A 143 13.35 -0.09 -7.02
CA MET A 143 13.63 -0.60 -5.69
C MET A 143 12.35 -0.94 -4.92
N PHE A 144 11.31 -0.12 -5.06
CA PHE A 144 10.01 -0.38 -4.46
C PHE A 144 9.33 -1.60 -5.09
N ALA A 145 9.34 -1.70 -6.42
CA ALA A 145 8.81 -2.87 -7.13
C ALA A 145 9.52 -4.16 -6.71
N SER A 146 10.84 -4.08 -6.49
CA SER A 146 11.63 -5.17 -5.93
C SER A 146 11.18 -5.57 -4.51
N ALA A 147 10.88 -4.58 -3.67
CA ALA A 147 10.35 -4.80 -2.33
C ALA A 147 8.97 -5.49 -2.37
N VAL A 148 8.07 -5.11 -3.28
CA VAL A 148 6.77 -5.79 -3.49
C VAL A 148 6.99 -7.28 -3.76
N MET A 149 7.88 -7.61 -4.70
CA MET A 149 8.15 -9.00 -5.07
C MET A 149 8.72 -9.83 -3.93
N ARG A 150 9.67 -9.26 -3.19
CA ARG A 150 10.32 -9.97 -2.08
C ARG A 150 9.41 -10.09 -0.86
N TYR A 151 8.80 -8.99 -0.44
CA TYR A 151 8.10 -8.89 0.84
C TYR A 151 6.70 -9.50 0.79
N VAL A 152 5.96 -9.24 -0.28
CA VAL A 152 4.59 -9.77 -0.47
C VAL A 152 4.63 -11.20 -1.02
N PHE A 153 5.44 -11.44 -2.06
CA PHE A 153 5.42 -12.72 -2.78
C PHE A 153 6.56 -13.69 -2.43
N GLY A 154 7.59 -13.25 -1.70
CA GLY A 154 8.72 -14.11 -1.36
C GLY A 154 9.57 -14.50 -2.58
N LYS A 155 9.51 -13.74 -3.67
CA LYS A 155 10.21 -14.06 -4.92
C LYS A 155 11.49 -13.22 -5.06
N ASP A 156 12.60 -13.90 -5.30
CA ASP A 156 13.93 -13.29 -5.48
C ASP A 156 14.26 -12.96 -6.94
N LYS A 157 13.56 -13.58 -7.89
CA LYS A 157 13.78 -13.37 -9.32
C LYS A 157 12.48 -13.04 -10.01
N TYR A 158 12.53 -12.02 -10.85
CA TYR A 158 11.41 -11.56 -11.66
C TYR A 158 11.96 -10.92 -12.94
N GLY A 159 11.15 -10.94 -14.00
CA GLY A 159 11.52 -10.34 -15.28
C GLY A 159 11.36 -8.81 -15.25
N ARG A 160 12.03 -8.12 -16.19
CA ARG A 160 11.89 -6.66 -16.37
C ARG A 160 10.44 -6.24 -16.59
N HIS A 161 9.65 -7.07 -17.26
CA HIS A 161 8.22 -6.82 -17.47
C HIS A 161 7.42 -6.78 -16.15
N THR A 162 7.76 -7.65 -15.19
CA THR A 162 7.12 -7.64 -13.87
C THR A 162 7.44 -6.37 -13.10
N ILE A 163 8.70 -5.91 -13.13
CA ILE A 163 9.10 -4.64 -12.52
C ILE A 163 8.32 -3.49 -13.14
N ALA A 164 8.36 -3.35 -14.47
CA ALA A 164 7.65 -2.28 -15.17
C ALA A 164 6.13 -2.30 -14.89
N PHE A 165 5.54 -3.50 -14.74
CA PHE A 165 4.14 -3.63 -14.37
C PHE A 165 3.87 -3.09 -12.96
N ILE A 166 4.70 -3.45 -11.98
CA ILE A 166 4.55 -2.96 -10.60
C ILE A 166 4.82 -1.46 -10.51
N GLU A 167 5.81 -0.94 -11.24
CA GLU A 167 6.08 0.50 -11.28
C GLU A 167 4.88 1.28 -11.81
N ASN A 168 4.27 0.82 -12.91
CA ASN A 168 3.05 1.42 -13.45
C ASN A 168 1.88 1.32 -12.48
N PHE A 169 1.71 0.15 -11.84
CA PHE A 169 0.71 -0.04 -10.78
C PHE A 169 0.91 0.98 -9.64
N CYS A 170 2.11 1.09 -9.08
CA CYS A 170 2.39 1.98 -7.96
C CYS A 170 2.20 3.46 -8.34
N TYR A 171 2.55 3.84 -9.56
CA TYR A 171 2.27 5.17 -10.09
C TYR A 171 0.76 5.44 -10.14
N ASN A 172 -0.01 4.59 -10.82
CA ASN A 172 -1.46 4.75 -10.98
C ASN A 172 -2.20 4.71 -9.63
N SER A 173 -1.78 3.82 -8.74
CA SER A 173 -2.31 3.68 -7.38
C SER A 173 -2.17 4.99 -6.60
N TYR A 174 -0.96 5.58 -6.58
CA TYR A 174 -0.75 6.84 -5.88
C TYR A 174 -1.54 7.99 -6.50
N GLU A 175 -1.53 8.12 -7.83
CA GLU A 175 -2.26 9.21 -8.51
C GLU A 175 -3.77 9.11 -8.26
N THR A 176 -4.34 7.90 -8.32
CA THR A 176 -5.76 7.67 -8.05
C THR A 176 -6.12 7.98 -6.60
N MET A 177 -5.32 7.47 -5.66
CA MET A 177 -5.49 7.75 -4.24
C MET A 177 -5.39 9.25 -3.95
N PHE A 178 -4.36 9.92 -4.46
CA PHE A 178 -4.13 11.34 -4.20
C PHE A 178 -5.22 12.23 -4.80
N ASN A 179 -5.71 11.89 -5.99
CA ASN A 179 -6.84 12.59 -6.62
C ASN A 179 -8.13 12.40 -5.81
N SER A 180 -8.39 11.20 -5.29
CA SER A 180 -9.53 10.95 -4.39
C SER A 180 -9.39 11.75 -3.09
N PHE A 181 -8.21 11.71 -2.46
CA PHE A 181 -7.87 12.42 -1.24
C PHE A 181 -8.10 13.94 -1.37
N THR A 182 -7.75 14.51 -2.52
CA THR A 182 -7.82 15.96 -2.76
C THR A 182 -9.12 16.42 -3.45
N LYS A 183 -10.03 15.49 -3.77
CA LYS A 183 -11.24 15.76 -4.57
C LYS A 183 -12.17 16.81 -3.96
N TYR A 184 -12.40 16.73 -2.65
CA TYR A 184 -13.37 17.58 -1.94
C TYR A 184 -12.72 18.64 -1.06
N MET A 185 -11.45 18.44 -0.69
CA MET A 185 -10.69 19.37 0.15
C MET A 185 -9.25 19.40 -0.35
N SER A 186 -8.72 20.59 -0.59
CA SER A 186 -7.38 20.75 -1.16
C SER A 186 -6.31 20.26 -0.19
N LEU A 187 -5.14 19.92 -0.72
CA LEU A 187 -4.01 19.52 0.12
C LEU A 187 -3.65 20.61 1.14
N GLU A 188 -3.68 21.89 0.73
CA GLU A 188 -3.40 23.03 1.62
C GLU A 188 -4.37 23.10 2.81
N GLN A 189 -5.67 22.94 2.56
CA GLN A 189 -6.69 22.92 3.62
C GLN A 189 -6.46 21.76 4.59
N ARG A 190 -6.13 20.58 4.07
CA ARG A 190 -5.85 19.40 4.90
C ARG A 190 -4.57 19.57 5.73
N LEU A 191 -3.55 20.23 5.19
CA LEU A 191 -2.28 20.48 5.89
C LEU A 191 -2.44 21.42 7.10
N GLN A 192 -3.50 22.23 7.17
CA GLN A 192 -3.82 23.00 8.38
C GLN A 192 -4.08 22.10 9.59
N GLY A 193 -4.60 20.89 9.36
CA GLY A 193 -4.76 19.86 10.40
C GLY A 193 -3.50 19.02 10.67
N ALA A 194 -2.43 19.23 9.89
CA ALA A 194 -1.16 18.54 10.08
C ALA A 194 -0.24 19.22 11.12
N CYS A 195 -0.50 20.49 11.45
CA CYS A 195 0.25 21.31 12.41
C CYS A 195 -0.17 21.08 13.87
#